data_AF-A0A8C9Z759-F1
#
_entry.id   AF-A0A8C9Z759-F1
#
_cell.length_a   1.000
_cell.length_b   1.000
_cell.length_c   1.000
_cell.angle_alpha   90.00
_cell.angle_beta   90.00
_cell.angle_gamma   90.00
#
_symmetry.space_group_name_H-M   'P 1'
#
loop_
_entity.id
_entity.type
_entity.pdbx_description
1 polymer ?
#
loop_
_entity_poly.entity_id
_entity_poly.type
_entity_poly.pdbx_seq_one_letter_code
_entity_poly.pdbx_strand_id
1 'polypeptide(L)'
;DINTFFYDPASAPGQGWQWEWENDAGTWTAYDMEVAIAIENAHSRQQPCLDLTPLGFCYLIDFQNMTQVNRQSQRCRRLQRRADMAYPLVSGPLPIPKGSATGLGQPCSCQQCMLVLSVKTNTGGAGVQTLGRRSLTMQRPKNSAPIVSKPLTTVCHAPLPPRSSLAGLSRPALQRIAMAQSRALIASGVPTVPVKNLNGSSPVHPALAGITGILMSAAALPVCLTRPPKLVLHPPPVSKSDIKPVPGFGHCCRKTTKKQARKGKTPEEVVKKYLQKVKSPPEEDCTICMEPLGGPSGYKGPGVGPVSRAESVGRLAQCGHQYHFQCLVAMYNNGNKDGSLQCPTCKTIYGVKTGNQPAGKMEYHVIPHSLPGHPDCKTIRIIYNVPPGLQGPEHPNPGKPFTARGFPRHCYLPDSERGRKVLRLLLVAWDRRLIFSVGTSSTTGESDTVIWNEVHHKTEFGSNLTGHGFPDPGHLDNVLEELRAQGIIEDDGLMEK
;
A
#
# COMPACT_ATOMS: atom_id res chain seq x y z
N ASP A 1 -20.87 25.29 -13.84
CA ASP A 1 -19.46 25.24 -13.42
C ASP A 1 -19.33 24.57 -12.07
N ILE A 2 -18.99 23.28 -12.10
CA ILE A 2 -18.85 22.43 -10.92
C ILE A 2 -17.39 22.55 -10.45
N ASN A 3 -17.18 23.01 -9.22
CA ASN A 3 -15.86 23.16 -8.59
C ASN A 3 -15.08 21.82 -8.62
N THR A 4 -14.08 21.70 -9.50
CA THR A 4 -13.21 20.52 -9.66
C THR A 4 -12.00 20.58 -8.72
N PHE A 5 -12.22 20.68 -7.42
CA PHE A 5 -11.14 20.58 -6.42
C PHE A 5 -11.40 19.39 -5.49
N PHE A 6 -10.52 18.38 -5.53
CA PHE A 6 -10.65 17.18 -4.69
C PHE A 6 -10.40 17.46 -3.19
N TYR A 7 -9.70 18.55 -2.87
CA TYR A 7 -9.40 18.98 -1.51
C TYR A 7 -9.68 20.47 -1.33
N ASP A 8 -10.10 20.86 -0.13
CA ASP A 8 -10.37 22.25 0.24
C ASP A 8 -9.08 23.09 0.12
N PRO A 9 -9.08 24.27 -0.53
CA PRO A 9 -7.92 25.18 -0.55
C PRO A 9 -7.41 25.58 0.85
N ALA A 10 -8.26 25.52 1.88
CA ALA A 10 -7.87 25.75 3.27
C ALA A 10 -7.27 24.50 3.96
N SER A 11 -7.19 23.35 3.29
CA SER A 11 -6.60 22.13 3.84
C SER A 11 -5.05 22.16 3.79
N ALA A 12 -4.39 21.25 4.52
CA ALA A 12 -2.92 21.13 4.49
C ALA A 12 -2.33 21.12 3.07
N PRO A 13 -2.79 20.26 2.13
CA PRO A 13 -2.29 20.30 0.75
C PRO A 13 -2.70 21.57 0.01
N GLY A 14 -3.89 22.15 0.28
CA GLY A 14 -4.33 23.42 -0.31
C GLY A 14 -3.48 24.62 0.10
N GLN A 15 -2.85 24.55 1.28
CA GLN A 15 -1.94 25.56 1.81
C GLN A 15 -0.45 25.26 1.53
N GLY A 16 -0.14 24.15 0.86
CA GLY A 16 1.24 23.73 0.60
C GLY A 16 1.97 23.20 1.83
N TRP A 17 1.28 22.52 2.74
CA TRP A 17 1.88 21.87 3.89
C TRP A 17 1.94 20.36 3.72
N GLN A 18 3.14 19.80 3.85
CA GLN A 18 3.40 18.37 3.80
C GLN A 18 3.92 17.87 5.14
N TRP A 19 3.35 16.76 5.61
CA TRP A 19 3.78 16.07 6.82
C TRP A 19 4.48 14.76 6.44
N GLU A 20 5.61 14.49 7.08
CA GLU A 20 6.46 13.33 6.76
C GLU A 20 6.98 12.65 8.04
N TRP A 21 7.21 11.35 7.97
CA TRP A 21 7.81 10.54 9.04
C TRP A 21 9.08 9.83 8.59
N GLU A 22 10.02 9.63 9.51
CA GLU A 22 11.32 9.01 9.22
C GLU A 22 11.23 7.48 9.24
N ASN A 23 11.54 6.85 8.10
CA ASN A 23 11.54 5.40 7.94
C ASN A 23 12.86 4.74 8.38
N ASP A 24 12.93 3.41 8.28
CA ASP A 24 14.06 2.63 8.79
C ASP A 24 15.37 2.83 8.02
N ALA A 25 15.26 3.38 6.80
CA ALA A 25 16.41 3.76 5.99
C ALA A 25 16.89 5.20 6.28
N GLY A 26 16.29 5.90 7.25
CA GLY A 26 16.59 7.31 7.54
C GLY A 26 16.06 8.28 6.48
N THR A 27 15.13 7.83 5.63
CA THR A 27 14.48 8.67 4.61
C THR A 27 13.09 9.09 5.06
N TRP A 28 12.64 10.25 4.59
CA TRP A 28 11.35 10.83 4.96
C TRP A 28 10.24 10.33 4.03
N THR A 29 9.16 9.82 4.61
CA THR A 29 8.00 9.31 3.89
C THR A 29 6.80 10.20 4.20
N ALA A 30 6.15 10.71 3.17
CA ALA A 30 4.97 11.56 3.32
C ALA A 30 3.79 10.77 3.90
N TYR A 31 2.97 11.43 4.71
CA TYR A 31 1.66 10.91 5.06
C TYR A 31 0.70 11.07 3.89
N ASP A 32 -0.26 10.15 3.79
CA ASP A 32 -1.42 10.30 2.92
C ASP A 32 -2.14 11.63 3.21
N MET A 33 -2.74 12.24 2.18
CA MET A 33 -3.28 13.60 2.24
C MET A 33 -4.33 13.78 3.36
N GLU A 34 -5.24 12.81 3.54
CA GLU A 34 -6.23 12.84 4.63
C GLU A 34 -5.60 12.85 6.02
N VAL A 35 -4.50 12.12 6.19
CA VAL A 35 -3.76 12.06 7.46
C VAL A 35 -2.99 13.38 7.66
N ALA A 36 -2.35 13.90 6.62
CA ALA A 36 -1.66 15.18 6.67
C ALA A 36 -2.63 16.34 7.02
N ILE A 37 -3.85 16.33 6.50
CA ILE A 37 -4.91 17.28 6.85
C ILE A 37 -5.25 17.20 8.34
N ALA A 38 -5.43 16.00 8.87
CA ALA A 38 -5.73 15.81 10.29
C ALA A 38 -4.58 16.26 11.20
N ILE A 39 -3.34 15.94 10.83
CA ILE A 39 -2.14 16.36 11.56
C ILE A 39 -2.01 17.88 11.55
N GLU A 40 -2.17 18.54 10.40
CA GLU A 40 -2.11 20.00 10.28
C GLU A 40 -3.23 20.70 11.07
N ASN A 41 -4.45 20.15 11.04
CA ASN A 41 -5.58 20.69 11.80
C ASN A 41 -5.35 20.58 13.32
N ALA A 42 -4.76 19.50 13.80
CA ALA A 42 -4.42 19.34 15.22
C ALA A 42 -3.24 20.24 15.63
N HIS A 43 -2.22 20.33 14.77
CA HIS A 43 -1.05 21.18 14.98
C HIS A 43 -1.40 22.67 14.99
N SER A 44 -2.19 23.15 14.03
CA SER A 44 -2.66 24.55 13.96
C SER A 44 -3.52 24.95 15.16
N ARG A 45 -4.22 23.99 15.76
CA ARG A 45 -4.97 24.16 17.03
C ARG A 45 -4.10 24.00 18.28
N GLN A 46 -2.79 23.86 18.12
CA GLN A 46 -1.81 23.70 19.20
C GLN A 46 -2.13 22.53 20.14
N GLN A 47 -2.66 21.43 19.59
CA GLN A 47 -2.87 20.22 20.39
C GLN A 47 -1.52 19.60 20.78
N PRO A 48 -1.38 19.03 21.99
CA PRO A 48 -0.12 18.40 22.41
C PRO A 48 0.14 17.08 21.68
N CYS A 49 -0.92 16.37 21.30
CA CYS A 49 -0.85 15.12 20.56
C CYS A 49 -2.12 14.90 19.73
N LEU A 50 -2.04 14.00 18.75
CA LEU A 50 -3.15 13.57 17.91
C LEU A 50 -3.16 12.04 17.80
N ASP A 51 -4.29 11.42 18.18
CA ASP A 51 -4.51 9.99 17.97
C ASP A 51 -5.07 9.76 16.56
N LEU A 52 -4.32 9.04 15.72
CA LEU A 52 -4.74 8.71 14.35
C LEU A 52 -5.60 7.44 14.28
N THR A 53 -5.88 6.79 15.41
CA THR A 53 -6.75 5.59 15.47
C THR A 53 -8.12 5.80 14.82
N PRO A 54 -8.80 6.95 14.97
CA PRO A 54 -10.07 7.23 14.29
C PRO A 54 -9.98 7.23 12.76
N LEU A 55 -8.79 7.49 12.20
CA LEU A 55 -8.51 7.48 10.76
C LEU A 55 -8.02 6.11 10.26
N GLY A 56 -8.01 5.09 11.12
CA GLY A 56 -7.59 3.73 10.77
C GLY A 56 -6.10 3.45 11.01
N PHE A 57 -5.35 4.38 11.59
CA PHE A 57 -3.91 4.23 11.82
C PHE A 57 -3.57 4.05 13.30
N CYS A 58 -2.73 3.08 13.67
CA CYS A 58 -2.39 2.78 15.07
C CYS A 58 -1.34 3.73 15.69
N TYR A 59 -1.26 4.98 15.22
CA TYR A 59 -0.22 5.93 15.59
C TYR A 59 -0.75 7.05 16.48
N LEU A 60 0.06 7.43 17.48
CA LEU A 60 -0.08 8.67 18.23
C LEU A 60 0.98 9.65 17.73
N ILE A 61 0.54 10.81 17.27
CA ILE A 61 1.42 11.92 16.94
C ILE A 61 1.65 12.73 18.20
N ASP A 62 2.90 12.94 18.55
CA ASP A 62 3.34 13.82 19.63
C ASP A 62 3.96 15.07 19.01
N PHE A 63 3.26 16.19 19.13
CA PHE A 63 3.71 17.46 18.56
C PHE A 63 4.78 18.15 19.41
N GLN A 64 4.90 17.79 20.69
CA GLN A 64 5.93 18.34 21.58
C GLN A 64 7.30 17.77 21.23
N ASN A 65 7.34 16.46 21.00
CA ASN A 65 8.57 15.76 20.66
C ASN A 65 8.79 15.64 19.15
N MET A 66 7.82 16.05 18.33
CA MET A 66 7.80 15.85 16.89
C MET A 66 8.08 14.39 16.52
N THR A 67 7.25 13.50 17.06
CA THR A 67 7.35 12.06 16.83
C THR A 67 6.01 11.39 16.55
N GLN A 68 6.09 10.25 15.89
CA GLN A 68 5.01 9.30 15.71
C GLN A 68 5.31 8.06 16.56
N VAL A 69 4.39 7.68 17.43
CA VAL A 69 4.50 6.49 18.28
C VAL A 69 3.48 5.46 17.83
N ASN A 70 3.94 4.28 17.39
CA ASN A 70 3.06 3.15 17.14
C ASN A 70 2.53 2.63 18.49
N ARG A 71 1.22 2.68 18.71
CA ARG A 71 0.61 2.29 19.99
C ARG A 71 0.65 0.79 20.27
N GLN A 72 0.84 -0.04 19.23
CA GLN A 72 0.94 -1.49 19.36
C GLN A 72 2.37 -1.94 19.66
N SER A 73 3.35 -1.43 18.90
CA SER A 73 4.76 -1.85 19.03
C SER A 73 5.61 -0.93 19.89
N GLN A 74 5.07 0.20 20.35
CA GLN A 74 5.78 1.29 21.04
C GLN A 74 6.97 1.86 20.25
N ARG A 75 7.01 1.62 18.93
CA ARG A 75 8.07 2.13 18.07
C ARG A 75 7.87 3.62 17.84
N CYS A 76 8.89 4.41 18.16
CA CYS A 76 8.89 5.86 17.98
C CYS A 76 9.68 6.23 16.72
N ARG A 77 9.13 7.13 15.91
CA ARG A 77 9.73 7.65 14.67
C ARG A 77 9.66 9.16 14.65
N ARG A 78 10.63 9.82 14.01
CA ARG A 78 10.65 11.28 13.91
C ARG A 78 9.60 11.76 12.90
N LEU A 79 9.05 12.93 13.19
CA LEU A 79 8.03 13.61 12.40
C LEU A 79 8.58 14.97 11.96
N GLN A 80 8.23 15.41 10.75
CA GLN A 80 8.50 16.77 10.30
C GLN A 80 7.36 17.35 9.49
N ARG A 81 7.28 18.69 9.51
CA ARG A 81 6.36 19.52 8.75
C ARG A 81 7.16 20.38 7.79
N ARG A 82 6.86 20.34 6.50
CA ARG A 82 7.57 21.08 5.45
C ARG A 82 6.61 21.86 4.59
N ALA A 83 7.06 23.01 4.10
CA ALA A 83 6.38 23.74 3.04
C ALA A 83 6.66 23.07 1.69
N ASP A 84 5.62 22.92 0.89
CA ASP A 84 5.59 22.32 -0.44
C ASP A 84 4.60 23.10 -1.34
N MET A 85 4.44 22.70 -2.60
CA MET A 85 3.50 23.33 -3.52
C MET A 85 2.03 23.12 -3.12
N ALA A 86 1.24 24.19 -3.15
CA ALA A 86 -0.19 24.14 -2.88
C ALA A 86 -0.98 23.37 -3.97
N TYR A 87 -1.89 22.49 -3.54
CA TYR A 87 -2.82 21.77 -4.40
C TYR A 87 -4.08 22.62 -4.69
N PRO A 88 -4.64 22.56 -5.91
CA PRO A 88 -4.09 21.90 -7.08
C PRO A 88 -2.96 22.72 -7.69
N LEU A 89 -2.10 22.02 -8.44
CA LEU A 89 -1.05 22.65 -9.22
C LEU A 89 -1.69 23.48 -10.35
N VAL A 90 -2.09 24.71 -10.07
CA VAL A 90 -2.65 25.62 -11.08
C VAL A 90 -1.52 26.01 -12.03
N SER A 91 -1.61 25.59 -13.29
CA SER A 91 -0.75 26.10 -14.36
C SER A 91 -1.21 27.52 -14.73
N GLY A 92 -0.64 28.53 -14.08
CA GLY A 92 -0.89 29.95 -14.35
C GLY A 92 0.19 30.85 -13.72
N PRO A 93 0.42 32.07 -14.22
CA PRO A 93 1.57 32.89 -13.80
C PRO A 93 1.46 33.30 -12.33
N LEU A 94 2.55 33.11 -11.59
CA LEU A 94 2.69 33.43 -10.16
C LEU A 94 2.43 34.92 -9.87
N PRO A 95 1.74 35.28 -8.77
CA PRO A 95 1.91 36.57 -8.13
C PRO A 95 3.28 36.58 -7.44
N ILE A 96 4.16 37.49 -7.88
CA ILE A 96 5.50 37.71 -7.33
C ILE A 96 5.39 38.34 -5.93
N PRO A 97 5.94 37.72 -4.86
CA PRO A 97 6.36 38.47 -3.68
C PRO A 97 7.65 39.21 -4.01
N LYS A 98 7.66 40.53 -3.80
CA LYS A 98 8.84 41.38 -3.99
C LYS A 98 9.95 40.96 -3.03
N GLY A 99 11.04 40.40 -3.55
CA GLY A 99 12.29 40.29 -2.81
C GLY A 99 13.20 39.15 -3.24
N SER A 100 14.30 39.51 -3.92
CA SER A 100 15.52 38.72 -4.21
C SER A 100 15.42 37.52 -5.15
N ALA A 101 16.05 37.70 -6.32
CA ALA A 101 16.30 36.70 -7.35
C ALA A 101 17.51 35.81 -7.02
N THR A 102 17.44 34.52 -7.39
CA THR A 102 18.44 33.80 -8.21
C THR A 102 17.95 32.39 -8.54
N GLY A 103 17.74 32.11 -9.85
CA GLY A 103 18.16 30.86 -10.51
C GLY A 103 17.41 29.53 -10.29
N LEU A 104 16.82 29.05 -11.39
CA LEU A 104 16.71 27.64 -11.84
C LEU A 104 15.60 26.76 -11.22
N GLY A 105 14.71 26.28 -12.09
CA GLY A 105 13.54 25.48 -11.76
C GLY A 105 13.86 24.12 -11.13
N GLN A 106 13.05 23.73 -10.14
CA GLN A 106 13.15 22.45 -9.46
C GLN A 106 12.39 21.33 -10.20
N PRO A 107 12.93 20.10 -10.21
CA PRO A 107 12.34 18.94 -10.87
C PRO A 107 11.26 18.25 -10.02
N CYS A 108 10.32 17.64 -10.72
CA CYS A 108 9.22 16.83 -10.19
C CYS A 108 9.74 15.60 -9.38
N SER A 109 9.15 15.35 -8.21
CA SER A 109 9.50 14.26 -7.28
C SER A 109 8.58 13.03 -7.34
N CYS A 110 7.77 12.85 -8.41
CA CYS A 110 6.96 11.64 -8.55
C CYS A 110 7.81 10.45 -9.02
N GLN A 111 7.44 9.22 -8.61
CA GLN A 111 8.17 8.00 -8.95
C GLN A 111 8.24 7.69 -10.46
N GLN A 112 7.50 8.42 -11.31
CA GLN A 112 7.55 8.28 -12.78
C GLN A 112 8.53 9.26 -13.47
N CYS A 113 9.05 10.27 -12.78
CA CYS A 113 10.00 11.24 -13.36
C CYS A 113 11.47 11.02 -12.97
N MET A 114 11.74 10.23 -11.92
CA MET A 114 13.11 9.92 -11.43
C MET A 114 13.90 8.95 -12.32
N LEU A 115 13.31 8.41 -13.39
CA LEU A 115 13.98 7.47 -14.30
C LEU A 115 14.67 8.15 -15.51
N VAL A 116 14.65 9.48 -15.62
CA VAL A 116 15.20 10.18 -16.80
C VAL A 116 16.36 11.15 -16.47
N LEU A 117 16.74 11.35 -15.20
CA LEU A 117 17.85 12.25 -14.85
C LEU A 117 18.80 11.64 -13.82
N SER A 118 19.76 10.87 -14.30
CA SER A 118 20.97 10.52 -13.53
C SER A 118 22.16 10.30 -14.45
N VAL A 119 22.58 11.36 -15.15
CA VAL A 119 23.98 11.51 -15.59
C VAL A 119 24.37 12.98 -15.45
N LYS A 120 24.96 13.37 -14.32
CA LYS A 120 26.15 14.25 -14.30
C LYS A 120 26.69 14.53 -12.89
N THR A 121 28.02 14.37 -12.83
CA THR A 121 29.01 15.14 -12.06
C THR A 121 29.12 14.90 -10.56
N ASN A 122 30.04 14.01 -10.24
CA ASN A 122 30.92 14.06 -9.08
C ASN A 122 32.13 14.94 -9.44
N THR A 123 32.39 16.03 -8.71
CA THR A 123 33.72 16.68 -8.61
C THR A 123 33.86 17.47 -7.31
N GLY A 124 34.58 16.88 -6.35
CA GLY A 124 35.68 17.52 -5.59
C GLY A 124 35.40 18.61 -4.53
N GLY A 125 35.95 18.39 -3.32
CA GLY A 125 36.78 19.42 -2.65
C GLY A 125 36.33 20.01 -1.29
N ALA A 126 36.83 19.42 -0.20
CA ALA A 126 37.43 19.99 1.03
C ALA A 126 36.93 21.31 1.72
N GLY A 127 36.89 21.27 3.07
CA GLY A 127 37.04 22.43 3.99
C GLY A 127 35.87 22.62 4.99
N VAL A 128 35.85 22.10 6.23
CA VAL A 128 36.57 22.49 7.47
C VAL A 128 35.92 23.69 8.24
N GLN A 129 35.56 23.44 9.52
CA GLN A 129 35.48 24.36 10.70
C GLN A 129 34.31 25.39 10.77
N THR A 130 33.75 25.85 11.90
CA THR A 130 33.61 25.46 13.34
C THR A 130 32.62 26.46 13.98
N LEU A 131 31.93 26.03 15.05
CA LEU A 131 31.53 26.76 16.28
C LEU A 131 31.06 28.24 16.21
N GLY A 132 29.92 28.51 16.89
CA GLY A 132 29.66 29.86 17.38
C GLY A 132 28.31 30.08 18.07
N ARG A 133 28.22 29.74 19.36
CA ARG A 133 27.21 30.25 20.31
C ARG A 133 27.12 31.78 20.26
N ARG A 134 25.92 32.35 20.39
CA ARG A 134 25.66 33.53 21.24
C ARG A 134 24.18 33.59 21.65
N SER A 135 23.99 33.59 22.96
CA SER A 135 22.76 33.87 23.69
C SER A 135 22.84 35.32 24.16
N LEU A 136 21.76 36.11 24.04
CA LEU A 136 21.60 37.36 24.76
C LEU A 136 20.14 37.56 25.20
N THR A 137 20.05 38.10 26.40
CA THR A 137 18.96 38.17 27.37
C THR A 137 17.96 39.31 27.14
N MET A 138 16.71 39.03 27.53
CA MET A 138 15.67 39.88 28.17
C MET A 138 15.71 41.41 27.99
N GLN A 139 14.57 41.98 27.56
CA GLN A 139 13.93 43.11 28.27
C GLN A 139 12.43 43.25 27.92
N ARG A 140 11.65 43.60 28.95
CA ARG A 140 10.19 43.75 29.02
C ARG A 140 9.82 45.23 29.07
N PRO A 141 8.67 45.65 28.50
CA PRO A 141 7.90 46.76 29.07
C PRO A 141 6.50 46.34 29.55
N LYS A 142 5.95 47.11 30.50
CA LYS A 142 4.68 46.91 31.20
C LYS A 142 3.51 47.68 30.56
N ASN A 143 2.33 47.06 30.66
CA ASN A 143 0.96 47.58 30.83
C ASN A 143 0.41 48.70 29.93
N SER A 144 -0.65 48.34 29.19
CA SER A 144 -1.98 48.96 29.30
C SER A 144 -3.06 47.99 28.78
N ALA A 145 -4.14 47.82 29.55
CA ALA A 145 -5.35 47.12 29.11
C ALA A 145 -6.23 48.08 28.30
N PRO A 146 -7.02 47.58 27.32
CA PRO A 146 -8.47 47.62 27.56
C PRO A 146 -9.30 46.48 26.92
N ILE A 147 -10.44 46.24 27.59
CA ILE A 147 -11.80 45.96 27.06
C ILE A 147 -12.08 44.62 26.37
N VAL A 148 -12.94 43.87 27.07
CA VAL A 148 -13.70 42.68 26.70
C VAL A 148 -14.64 42.97 25.53
N SER A 149 -14.60 42.11 24.50
CA SER A 149 -15.70 41.93 23.55
C SER A 149 -15.95 40.43 23.35
N LYS A 150 -17.20 40.01 23.65
CA LYS A 150 -17.69 38.63 23.49
C LYS A 150 -18.01 38.39 22.01
N PRO A 151 -17.63 37.24 21.40
CA PRO A 151 -18.29 36.77 20.19
C PRO A 151 -19.51 35.93 20.56
N LEU A 152 -20.66 36.29 19.97
CA LEU A 152 -21.89 35.52 19.97
C LEU A 152 -21.73 34.35 18.99
N THR A 153 -21.73 33.10 19.48
CA THR A 153 -21.74 31.90 18.63
C THR A 153 -23.18 31.49 18.34
N THR A 154 -23.61 31.67 17.09
CA THR A 154 -24.83 31.03 16.57
C THR A 154 -24.52 29.56 16.30
N VAL A 155 -25.12 28.66 17.10
CA VAL A 155 -25.01 27.21 16.94
C VAL A 155 -26.09 26.75 15.96
N CYS A 156 -25.68 26.22 14.81
CA CYS A 156 -26.59 25.60 13.85
C CYS A 156 -27.01 24.21 14.39
N HIS A 157 -28.25 24.06 14.83
CA HIS A 157 -28.79 22.76 15.25
C HIS A 157 -29.04 21.86 14.02
N ALA A 158 -28.47 20.64 14.04
CA ALA A 158 -28.91 19.57 13.14
C ALA A 158 -30.34 19.12 13.55
N PRO A 159 -31.28 18.94 12.61
CA PRO A 159 -32.65 18.55 12.95
C PRO A 159 -32.69 17.12 13.50
N LEU A 160 -33.14 16.97 14.75
CA LEU A 160 -33.46 15.68 15.35
C LEU A 160 -34.87 15.24 14.91
N PRO A 161 -35.08 13.97 14.51
CA PRO A 161 -36.43 13.48 14.25
C PRO A 161 -37.23 13.43 15.58
N PRO A 162 -38.51 13.82 15.58
CA PRO A 162 -39.33 13.82 16.79
C PRO A 162 -39.47 12.38 17.33
N ARG A 163 -39.44 12.19 18.65
CA ARG A 163 -39.50 10.86 19.33
C ARG A 163 -40.67 9.98 18.86
N SER A 164 -41.76 10.57 18.37
CA SER A 164 -42.92 9.87 17.79
C SER A 164 -42.61 9.11 16.49
N SER A 165 -41.54 9.46 15.77
CA SER A 165 -41.15 8.87 14.48
C SER A 165 -40.22 7.65 14.57
N LEU A 166 -39.75 7.30 15.78
CA LEU A 166 -38.90 6.14 16.03
C LEU A 166 -39.65 4.94 16.64
N ALA A 167 -40.90 5.15 17.08
CA ALA A 167 -41.75 4.09 17.60
C ALA A 167 -42.23 3.19 16.45
N GLY A 168 -41.90 1.89 16.51
CA GLY A 168 -42.33 0.88 15.52
C GLY A 168 -41.26 0.46 14.50
N LEU A 169 -40.05 1.01 14.54
CA LEU A 169 -38.96 0.61 13.64
C LEU A 169 -38.25 -0.67 14.10
N SER A 170 -37.88 -1.54 13.15
CA SER A 170 -37.11 -2.76 13.43
C SER A 170 -35.69 -2.45 13.91
N ARG A 171 -35.10 -3.32 14.74
CA ARG A 171 -33.73 -3.18 15.26
C ARG A 171 -32.68 -2.79 14.18
N PRO A 172 -32.68 -3.39 12.98
CA PRO A 172 -31.75 -3.01 11.91
C PRO A 172 -31.99 -1.61 11.31
N ALA A 173 -33.24 -1.14 11.30
CA ALA A 173 -33.57 0.21 10.82
C ALA A 173 -33.10 1.28 11.83
N LEU A 174 -33.33 1.04 13.12
CA LEU A 174 -32.82 1.88 14.21
C LEU A 174 -31.30 1.95 14.21
N GLN A 175 -30.62 0.82 13.95
CA GLN A 175 -29.16 0.76 13.90
C GLN A 175 -28.57 1.55 12.72
N ARG A 176 -29.21 1.53 11.55
CA ARG A 176 -28.80 2.35 10.39
C ARG A 176 -28.99 3.85 10.64
N ILE A 177 -30.10 4.24 11.26
CA ILE A 177 -30.36 5.65 11.62
C ILE A 177 -29.33 6.13 12.66
N ALA A 178 -29.04 5.31 13.68
CA ALA A 178 -28.02 5.62 14.67
C ALA A 178 -26.62 5.76 14.05
N MET A 179 -26.26 4.89 13.09
CA MET A 179 -24.98 4.99 12.36
C MET A 179 -24.92 6.25 11.49
N ALA A 180 -26.00 6.59 10.79
CA ALA A 180 -26.07 7.81 9.98
C ALA A 180 -25.95 9.08 10.84
N GLN A 181 -26.64 9.12 11.99
CA GLN A 181 -26.55 10.21 12.95
C GLN A 181 -25.16 10.29 13.59
N SER A 182 -24.54 9.16 13.94
CA SER A 182 -23.17 9.16 14.46
C SER A 182 -22.16 9.71 13.46
N ARG A 183 -22.31 9.40 12.16
CA ARG A 183 -21.45 9.93 11.09
C ARG A 183 -21.66 11.43 10.90
N ALA A 184 -22.89 11.91 10.97
CA ALA A 184 -23.20 13.34 10.88
C ALA A 184 -22.63 14.14 12.07
N LEU A 185 -22.74 13.61 13.29
CA LEU A 185 -22.17 14.24 14.50
C LEU A 185 -20.63 14.25 14.47
N ILE A 186 -20.00 13.17 14.01
CA ILE A 186 -18.54 13.13 13.83
C ILE A 186 -18.09 14.12 12.76
N ALA A 187 -18.81 14.21 11.64
CA ALA A 187 -18.54 15.19 10.58
C ALA A 187 -18.73 16.65 11.06
N SER A 188 -19.56 16.88 12.09
CA SER A 188 -19.75 18.20 12.71
C SER A 188 -18.75 18.52 13.84
N GLY A 189 -17.69 17.72 14.01
CA GLY A 189 -16.60 18.02 14.97
C GLY A 189 -16.96 17.75 16.43
N VAL A 190 -17.96 16.91 16.68
CA VAL A 190 -18.42 16.56 18.03
C VAL A 190 -17.43 15.61 18.72
N PRO A 191 -16.96 15.89 19.96
CA PRO A 191 -16.06 15.01 20.69
C PRO A 191 -16.66 13.60 20.91
N THR A 192 -15.92 12.56 20.49
CA THR A 192 -16.30 11.16 20.69
C THR A 192 -15.67 10.61 21.97
N VAL A 193 -16.46 10.00 22.85
CA VAL A 193 -15.96 9.34 24.07
C VAL A 193 -15.95 7.82 23.84
N PRO A 194 -14.79 7.14 23.86
CA PRO A 194 -14.71 5.69 23.66
C PRO A 194 -15.35 4.94 24.83
N VAL A 195 -16.36 4.10 24.57
CA VAL A 195 -16.90 3.18 25.58
C VAL A 195 -16.15 1.85 25.47
N LYS A 196 -15.28 1.57 26.44
CA LYS A 196 -14.45 0.35 26.48
C LYS A 196 -15.33 -0.88 26.81
N ASN A 197 -15.26 -1.91 25.95
CA ASN A 197 -15.76 -3.29 26.08
C ASN A 197 -16.97 -3.57 27.01
N LEU A 198 -18.18 -3.50 26.45
CA LEU A 198 -19.43 -3.98 27.07
C LEU A 198 -19.69 -5.48 26.78
N ASN A 199 -18.72 -6.35 27.04
CA ASN A 199 -18.90 -7.81 26.89
C ASN A 199 -18.89 -8.58 28.23
N GLY A 200 -18.81 -7.88 29.37
CA GLY A 200 -18.92 -8.48 30.70
C GLY A 200 -20.22 -8.09 31.38
N SER A 201 -20.89 -9.05 32.01
CA SER A 201 -22.11 -8.90 32.81
C SER A 201 -21.87 -8.16 34.15
N SER A 202 -21.28 -6.96 34.10
CA SER A 202 -21.10 -6.10 35.27
C SER A 202 -21.76 -4.73 35.04
N PRO A 203 -22.67 -4.29 35.93
CA PRO A 203 -23.48 -3.07 35.75
C PRO A 203 -22.69 -1.76 35.93
N VAL A 204 -21.42 -1.82 36.32
CA VAL A 204 -20.63 -0.65 36.72
C VAL A 204 -20.10 0.16 35.52
N HIS A 205 -19.70 -0.51 34.43
CA HIS A 205 -19.19 0.16 33.21
C HIS A 205 -20.26 0.82 32.31
N PRO A 206 -21.46 0.22 32.12
CA PRO A 206 -22.58 0.90 31.44
C PRO A 206 -23.03 2.16 32.18
N ALA A 207 -23.05 2.10 33.52
CA ALA A 207 -23.44 3.23 34.36
C ALA A 207 -22.45 4.39 34.21
N LEU A 208 -21.13 4.14 34.20
CA LEU A 208 -20.13 5.19 34.05
C LEU A 208 -20.17 5.86 32.66
N ALA A 209 -20.34 5.09 31.58
CA ALA A 209 -20.50 5.63 30.23
C ALA A 209 -21.82 6.40 30.07
N GLY A 210 -22.90 5.94 30.72
CA GLY A 210 -24.16 6.66 30.83
C GLY A 210 -24.01 7.97 31.59
N ILE A 211 -23.27 7.98 32.71
CA ILE A 211 -23.01 9.17 33.52
C ILE A 211 -22.17 10.19 32.73
N THR A 212 -21.12 9.77 32.03
CA THR A 212 -20.34 10.67 31.16
C THR A 212 -21.18 11.23 30.02
N GLY A 213 -22.04 10.41 29.39
CA GLY A 213 -22.99 10.87 28.37
C GLY A 213 -24.02 11.87 28.89
N ILE A 214 -24.55 11.63 30.09
CA ILE A 214 -25.54 12.50 30.76
C ILE A 214 -24.90 13.82 31.20
N LEU A 215 -23.71 13.79 31.81
CA LEU A 215 -22.99 15.00 32.26
C LEU A 215 -22.63 15.91 31.09
N MET A 216 -22.20 15.34 29.96
CA MET A 216 -21.86 16.12 28.78
C MET A 216 -23.11 16.63 28.03
N SER A 217 -24.21 15.86 28.05
CA SER A 217 -25.52 16.32 27.52
C SER A 217 -26.12 17.44 28.36
N ALA A 218 -25.92 17.42 29.68
CA ALA A 218 -26.35 18.50 30.60
C ALA A 218 -25.62 19.83 30.34
N ALA A 219 -24.42 19.78 29.74
CA ALA A 219 -23.68 20.94 29.28
C ALA A 219 -24.06 21.40 27.86
N ALA A 220 -25.14 20.85 27.27
CA ALA A 220 -25.57 21.07 25.89
C ALA A 220 -24.49 20.74 24.82
N LEU A 221 -23.49 19.95 25.19
CA LEU A 221 -22.48 19.45 24.26
C LEU A 221 -23.01 18.16 23.61
N PRO A 222 -23.08 18.09 22.27
CA PRO A 222 -23.36 16.83 21.61
C PRO A 222 -22.26 15.83 22.00
N VAL A 223 -22.61 14.58 22.28
CA VAL A 223 -21.64 13.50 22.53
C VAL A 223 -22.04 12.27 21.75
N CYS A 224 -21.10 11.76 20.96
CA CYS A 224 -21.27 10.53 20.21
C CYS A 224 -20.46 9.42 20.88
N LEU A 225 -21.15 8.46 21.50
CA LEU A 225 -20.53 7.25 22.05
C LEU A 225 -20.33 6.26 20.91
N THR A 226 -19.12 6.19 20.36
CA THR A 226 -18.77 5.19 19.34
C THR A 226 -18.01 4.03 19.99
N ARG A 227 -18.36 2.80 19.60
CA ARG A 227 -17.49 1.65 19.86
C ARG A 227 -16.31 1.72 18.90
N PRO A 228 -15.07 1.46 19.37
CA PRO A 228 -13.93 1.34 18.47
C PRO A 228 -14.21 0.26 17.42
N PRO A 229 -13.83 0.48 16.15
CA PRO A 229 -14.01 -0.51 15.09
C PRO A 229 -13.30 -1.81 15.48
N LYS A 230 -14.03 -2.92 15.40
CA LYS A 230 -13.51 -4.24 15.78
C LYS A 230 -12.79 -4.85 14.57
N LEU A 231 -11.58 -5.35 14.79
CA LEU A 231 -10.87 -6.18 13.82
C LEU A 231 -11.62 -7.51 13.63
N VAL A 232 -12.01 -7.81 12.40
CA VAL A 232 -12.73 -9.03 12.02
C VAL A 232 -11.94 -9.77 10.93
N LEU A 233 -10.94 -10.54 11.36
CA LEU A 233 -10.08 -11.32 10.45
C LEU A 233 -10.81 -12.49 9.80
N HIS A 234 -11.72 -13.13 10.53
CA HIS A 234 -12.38 -14.36 10.12
C HIS A 234 -13.88 -14.15 9.94
N PRO A 235 -14.52 -14.87 8.99
CA PRO A 235 -15.96 -14.89 8.88
C PRO A 235 -16.59 -15.50 10.15
N PRO A 236 -17.90 -15.27 10.37
CA PRO A 236 -18.67 -16.04 11.33
C PRO A 236 -18.50 -17.56 11.12
N PRO A 237 -18.70 -18.39 12.17
CA PRO A 237 -18.60 -19.84 12.03
C PRO A 237 -19.51 -20.37 10.91
N VAL A 238 -18.94 -21.23 10.04
CA VAL A 238 -19.64 -21.82 8.89
C VAL A 238 -19.73 -23.33 9.08
N SER A 239 -20.92 -23.90 8.96
CA SER A 239 -21.11 -25.35 9.02
C SER A 239 -20.60 -26.01 7.72
N LYS A 240 -20.21 -27.29 7.77
CA LYS A 240 -19.75 -28.00 6.57
C LYS A 240 -20.82 -28.07 5.48
N SER A 241 -22.09 -28.15 5.84
CA SER A 241 -23.22 -28.17 4.89
C SER A 241 -23.44 -26.83 4.18
N ASP A 242 -22.98 -25.73 4.76
CA ASP A 242 -23.12 -24.39 4.15
C ASP A 242 -21.99 -24.07 3.16
N ILE A 243 -20.92 -24.85 3.17
CA ILE A 243 -19.81 -24.72 2.23
C ILE A 243 -20.25 -25.27 0.88
N LYS A 244 -20.17 -24.43 -0.15
CA LYS A 244 -20.55 -24.79 -1.52
C LYS A 244 -19.35 -24.74 -2.47
N PRO A 245 -19.32 -25.55 -3.54
CA PRO A 245 -18.34 -25.38 -4.60
C PRO A 245 -18.52 -24.02 -5.29
N VAL A 246 -17.43 -23.48 -5.85
CA VAL A 246 -17.51 -22.23 -6.63
C VAL A 246 -18.15 -22.53 -7.99
N PRO A 247 -19.21 -21.82 -8.40
CA PRO A 247 -19.86 -22.05 -9.69
C PRO A 247 -18.88 -21.91 -10.87
N GLY A 248 -18.88 -22.90 -11.76
CA GLY A 248 -18.02 -22.91 -12.96
C GLY A 248 -16.59 -23.44 -12.74
N PHE A 249 -16.31 -24.11 -11.61
CA PHE A 249 -15.01 -24.70 -11.31
C PHE A 249 -15.13 -26.19 -10.98
N GLY A 250 -14.32 -27.04 -11.63
CA GLY A 250 -14.39 -28.50 -11.48
C GLY A 250 -13.72 -29.09 -10.22
N HIS A 251 -12.69 -28.44 -9.68
CA HIS A 251 -11.89 -28.97 -8.56
C HIS A 251 -11.65 -27.93 -7.46
N CYS A 252 -12.07 -28.17 -6.22
CA CYS A 252 -11.89 -27.23 -5.10
C CYS A 252 -10.48 -27.16 -4.50
N CYS A 253 -9.51 -27.88 -5.08
CA CYS A 253 -8.15 -27.98 -4.56
C CYS A 253 -7.13 -28.12 -5.70
N ARG A 254 -6.03 -27.38 -5.62
CA ARG A 254 -4.82 -27.52 -6.45
C ARG A 254 -3.63 -27.85 -5.56
N LYS A 255 -2.79 -28.79 -5.99
CA LYS A 255 -1.55 -29.16 -5.30
C LYS A 255 -0.37 -28.93 -6.24
N THR A 256 0.67 -28.29 -5.73
CA THR A 256 1.95 -28.20 -6.44
C THR A 256 2.91 -29.24 -5.86
N THR A 257 3.47 -30.08 -6.71
CA THR A 257 4.56 -31.00 -6.34
C THR A 257 5.91 -30.33 -6.60
N LYS A 258 6.97 -30.76 -5.91
CA LYS A 258 8.34 -30.37 -6.27
C LYS A 258 8.60 -30.80 -7.72
N LYS A 259 8.56 -29.86 -8.66
CA LYS A 259 8.88 -30.14 -10.06
C LYS A 259 10.40 -30.25 -10.15
N GLN A 260 10.91 -31.39 -10.58
CA GLN A 260 12.33 -31.51 -10.90
C GLN A 260 12.66 -30.49 -11.98
N ALA A 261 13.69 -29.67 -11.75
CA ALA A 261 14.22 -28.76 -12.75
C ALA A 261 14.60 -29.60 -13.98
N ARG A 262 13.81 -29.50 -15.05
CA ARG A 262 14.20 -30.10 -16.34
C ARG A 262 15.50 -29.43 -16.77
N LYS A 263 16.42 -30.21 -17.36
CA LYS A 263 17.67 -29.70 -17.95
C LYS A 263 17.30 -28.62 -18.97
N GLY A 264 17.42 -27.37 -18.53
CA GLY A 264 16.93 -26.21 -19.27
C GLY A 264 17.84 -25.89 -20.45
N LYS A 265 17.28 -25.16 -21.42
CA LYS A 265 18.07 -24.42 -22.42
C LYS A 265 19.06 -23.51 -21.71
N THR A 266 20.21 -23.26 -22.33
CA THR A 266 21.20 -22.36 -21.69
C THR A 266 20.63 -20.94 -21.60
N PRO A 267 21.08 -20.11 -20.64
CA PRO A 267 20.73 -18.69 -20.55
C PRO A 267 20.81 -17.96 -21.89
N GLU A 268 21.87 -18.22 -22.65
CA GLU A 268 22.14 -17.64 -23.96
C GLU A 268 21.08 -18.05 -24.98
N GLU A 269 20.69 -19.34 -25.00
CA GLU A 269 19.65 -19.84 -25.90
C GLU A 269 18.28 -19.22 -25.61
N VAL A 270 17.94 -19.06 -24.32
CA VAL A 270 16.67 -18.43 -23.90
C VAL A 270 16.65 -16.96 -24.32
N VAL A 271 17.72 -16.23 -24.04
CA VAL A 271 17.81 -14.80 -24.40
C VAL A 271 17.79 -14.63 -25.92
N LYS A 272 18.57 -15.44 -26.65
CA LYS A 272 18.66 -15.37 -28.12
C LYS A 272 17.31 -15.67 -28.79
N LYS A 273 16.48 -16.54 -28.22
CA LYS A 273 15.13 -16.84 -28.72
C LYS A 273 14.23 -15.61 -28.84
N TYR A 274 14.39 -14.62 -27.95
CA TYR A 274 13.50 -13.45 -27.88
C TYR A 274 14.09 -12.20 -28.54
N LEU A 275 15.29 -12.30 -29.10
CA LEU A 275 16.02 -11.19 -29.70
C LEU A 275 16.06 -11.27 -31.21
N GLN A 276 15.97 -10.11 -31.83
CA GLN A 276 16.30 -9.85 -33.23
C GLN A 276 17.69 -9.22 -33.30
N LYS A 277 18.53 -9.71 -34.23
CA LYS A 277 19.87 -9.17 -34.45
C LYS A 277 19.80 -7.75 -35.01
N VAL A 278 20.53 -6.83 -34.42
CA VAL A 278 20.61 -5.43 -34.85
C VAL A 278 21.90 -5.22 -35.64
N LYS A 279 21.80 -4.78 -36.91
CA LYS A 279 22.97 -4.54 -37.78
C LYS A 279 23.66 -3.21 -37.47
N SER A 280 22.88 -2.18 -37.20
CA SER A 280 23.30 -0.82 -36.86
C SER A 280 22.57 -0.43 -35.58
N PRO A 281 23.22 -0.51 -34.41
CA PRO A 281 22.62 -0.05 -33.17
C PRO A 281 22.44 1.48 -33.20
N PRO A 282 21.39 2.02 -32.56
CA PRO A 282 21.22 3.46 -32.41
C PRO A 282 22.32 4.05 -31.52
N GLU A 283 22.53 5.36 -31.62
CA GLU A 283 23.37 6.15 -30.70
C GLU A 283 22.67 6.38 -29.35
N GLU A 284 22.20 5.29 -28.74
CA GLU A 284 21.58 5.26 -27.43
C GLU A 284 22.39 4.37 -26.48
N ASP A 285 22.23 4.60 -25.18
CA ASP A 285 22.89 3.80 -24.15
C ASP A 285 22.06 2.57 -23.78
N CYS A 286 22.76 1.47 -23.48
CA CYS A 286 22.14 0.29 -22.91
C CYS A 286 21.70 0.57 -21.47
N THR A 287 20.40 0.62 -21.19
CA THR A 287 19.88 0.98 -19.85
C THR A 287 20.18 -0.04 -18.75
N ILE A 288 20.88 -1.14 -19.05
CA ILE A 288 21.32 -2.14 -18.07
C ILE A 288 22.74 -1.81 -17.56
N CYS A 289 23.68 -1.50 -18.47
CA CYS A 289 25.08 -1.22 -18.10
C CYS A 289 25.49 0.24 -18.25
N MET A 290 24.61 1.08 -18.80
CA MET A 290 24.82 2.50 -19.08
C MET A 290 26.00 2.79 -20.02
N GLU A 291 26.33 1.84 -20.90
CA GLU A 291 27.34 2.00 -21.96
C GLU A 291 26.65 2.13 -23.33
N PRO A 292 27.27 2.82 -24.30
CA PRO A 292 26.72 2.97 -25.65
C PRO A 292 26.43 1.62 -26.30
N LEU A 293 25.27 1.49 -26.97
CA LEU A 293 24.92 0.26 -27.70
C LEU A 293 25.89 -0.05 -28.84
N GLY A 294 26.50 0.98 -29.45
CA GLY A 294 27.58 0.80 -30.43
C GLY A 294 28.90 0.27 -29.84
N GLY A 295 29.05 0.32 -28.51
CA GLY A 295 30.23 -0.13 -27.77
C GLY A 295 30.10 -1.53 -27.17
N PRO A 296 31.14 -2.02 -26.47
CA PRO A 296 31.07 -3.26 -25.70
C PRO A 296 30.15 -3.11 -24.48
N SER A 297 29.64 -4.24 -23.99
CA SER A 297 28.91 -4.26 -22.72
C SER A 297 29.84 -3.92 -21.55
N GLY A 298 29.37 -3.10 -20.61
CA GLY A 298 30.07 -2.80 -19.36
C GLY A 298 30.07 -3.95 -18.34
N TYR A 299 29.35 -5.04 -18.59
CA TYR A 299 29.22 -6.15 -17.65
C TYR A 299 30.49 -7.04 -17.60
N LYS A 300 31.11 -7.15 -16.42
CA LYS A 300 32.31 -7.95 -16.16
C LYS A 300 32.04 -9.10 -15.17
N GLY A 301 31.22 -10.07 -15.57
CA GLY A 301 30.84 -11.22 -14.74
C GLY A 301 31.55 -12.54 -15.09
N PRO A 302 31.35 -13.60 -14.27
CA PRO A 302 31.87 -14.93 -14.55
C PRO A 302 31.28 -15.49 -15.87
N GLY A 303 32.12 -16.06 -16.73
CA GLY A 303 31.69 -16.66 -18.00
C GLY A 303 31.62 -15.71 -19.20
N VAL A 304 32.04 -14.44 -19.04
CA VAL A 304 32.14 -13.49 -20.15
C VAL A 304 33.45 -13.72 -20.90
N GLY A 305 33.40 -14.48 -22.00
CA GLY A 305 34.48 -14.52 -22.98
C GLY A 305 34.54 -13.23 -23.81
N PRO A 306 35.64 -12.93 -24.52
CA PRO A 306 35.70 -11.80 -25.44
C PRO A 306 34.68 -12.00 -26.58
N VAL A 307 33.59 -11.23 -26.58
CA VAL A 307 32.55 -11.27 -27.63
C VAL A 307 32.93 -10.30 -28.75
N SER A 308 32.81 -10.75 -30.01
CA SER A 308 33.01 -9.93 -31.20
C SER A 308 32.04 -8.74 -31.25
N ARG A 309 32.56 -7.54 -31.59
CA ARG A 309 31.83 -6.26 -31.64
C ARG A 309 30.57 -6.26 -32.53
N ALA A 310 30.47 -7.15 -33.52
CA ALA A 310 29.42 -7.13 -34.54
C ALA A 310 28.13 -7.89 -34.14
N GLU A 311 28.10 -8.54 -32.97
CA GLU A 311 26.97 -9.36 -32.51
C GLU A 311 26.52 -9.03 -31.06
N SER A 312 26.91 -7.86 -30.56
CA SER A 312 26.78 -7.51 -29.14
C SER A 312 25.41 -6.99 -28.73
N VAL A 313 24.54 -6.56 -29.65
CA VAL A 313 23.24 -5.93 -29.35
C VAL A 313 22.07 -6.73 -29.94
N GLY A 314 21.02 -6.91 -29.13
CA GLY A 314 19.76 -7.51 -29.54
C GLY A 314 18.59 -6.57 -29.29
N ARG A 315 17.61 -6.61 -30.20
CA ARG A 315 16.31 -5.95 -30.07
C ARG A 315 15.27 -6.96 -29.60
N LEU A 316 14.56 -6.67 -28.52
CA LEU A 316 13.46 -7.52 -28.05
C LEU A 316 12.29 -7.47 -29.04
N ALA A 317 11.84 -8.64 -29.50
CA ALA A 317 11.01 -8.75 -30.70
C ALA A 317 9.60 -8.11 -30.62
N GLN A 318 9.02 -7.97 -29.43
CA GLN A 318 7.66 -7.44 -29.26
C GLN A 318 7.66 -5.95 -28.91
N CYS A 319 8.57 -5.51 -28.04
CA CYS A 319 8.61 -4.13 -27.51
C CYS A 319 9.67 -3.25 -28.16
N GLY A 320 10.56 -3.79 -28.99
CA GLY A 320 11.56 -3.01 -29.73
C GLY A 320 12.74 -2.47 -28.92
N HIS A 321 12.69 -2.51 -27.58
CA HIS A 321 13.82 -2.11 -26.72
C HIS A 321 15.09 -2.92 -27.01
N GLN A 322 16.24 -2.24 -26.95
CA GLN A 322 17.54 -2.76 -27.38
C GLN A 322 18.52 -2.78 -26.22
N TYR A 323 19.31 -3.84 -26.13
CA TYR A 323 20.30 -4.01 -25.08
C TYR A 323 21.49 -4.79 -25.61
N HIS A 324 22.62 -4.71 -24.92
CA HIS A 324 23.67 -5.69 -25.13
C HIS A 324 23.16 -7.10 -24.80
N PHE A 325 23.43 -8.07 -25.66
CA PHE A 325 23.10 -9.48 -25.46
C PHE A 325 23.65 -9.99 -24.12
N GLN A 326 24.90 -9.64 -23.81
CA GLN A 326 25.55 -10.02 -22.56
C GLN A 326 24.85 -9.45 -21.32
N CYS A 327 24.33 -8.22 -21.41
CA CYS A 327 23.57 -7.61 -20.32
C CYS A 327 22.27 -8.37 -20.04
N LEU A 328 21.56 -8.79 -21.10
CA LEU A 328 20.34 -9.58 -20.96
C LEU A 328 20.62 -10.99 -20.41
N VAL A 329 21.70 -11.64 -20.85
CA VAL A 329 22.14 -12.94 -20.30
C VAL A 329 22.50 -12.82 -18.82
N ALA A 330 23.24 -11.77 -18.43
CA ALA A 330 23.55 -11.49 -17.03
C ALA A 330 22.30 -11.24 -16.18
N MET A 331 21.37 -10.41 -16.69
CA MET A 331 20.08 -10.15 -16.05
C MET A 331 19.27 -11.43 -15.86
N TYR A 332 19.18 -12.27 -16.90
CA TYR A 332 18.47 -13.55 -16.84
C TYR A 332 19.12 -14.51 -15.84
N ASN A 333 20.45 -14.57 -15.78
CA ASN A 333 21.19 -15.43 -14.85
C ASN A 333 20.97 -15.07 -13.38
N ASN A 334 20.76 -13.78 -13.09
CA ASN A 334 20.44 -13.29 -11.75
C ASN A 334 18.95 -13.49 -11.38
N GLY A 335 18.11 -13.89 -12.32
CA GLY A 335 16.69 -14.16 -12.09
C GLY A 335 16.37 -15.64 -11.86
N ASN A 336 15.08 -15.98 -11.99
CA ASN A 336 14.55 -17.33 -11.73
C ASN A 336 14.95 -18.36 -12.78
N LYS A 337 15.50 -17.94 -13.93
CA LYS A 337 15.91 -18.80 -15.06
C LYS A 337 14.84 -19.79 -15.51
N ASP A 338 13.61 -19.32 -15.58
CA ASP A 338 12.42 -20.12 -15.86
C ASP A 338 12.08 -20.27 -17.36
N GLY A 339 12.91 -19.72 -18.24
CA GLY A 339 12.68 -19.68 -19.68
C GLY A 339 11.87 -18.46 -20.15
N SER A 340 11.46 -17.59 -19.23
CA SER A 340 10.87 -16.29 -19.54
C SER A 340 11.89 -15.15 -19.45
N LEU A 341 11.67 -14.07 -20.19
CA LEU A 341 12.50 -12.87 -20.14
C LEU A 341 11.61 -11.64 -19.97
N GLN A 342 11.90 -10.81 -18.98
CA GLN A 342 11.18 -9.56 -18.78
C GLN A 342 12.03 -8.39 -19.28
N CYS A 343 11.46 -7.53 -20.13
CA CYS A 343 12.11 -6.31 -20.57
C CYS A 343 12.35 -5.38 -19.36
N PRO A 344 13.60 -4.94 -19.08
CA PRO A 344 13.87 -4.08 -17.93
C PRO A 344 13.27 -2.69 -18.07
N THR A 345 13.06 -2.19 -19.30
CA THR A 345 12.47 -0.87 -19.57
C THR A 345 10.96 -0.86 -19.44
N CYS A 346 10.23 -1.66 -20.24
CA CYS A 346 8.76 -1.60 -20.29
C CYS A 346 8.04 -2.77 -19.61
N LYS A 347 8.78 -3.70 -18.99
CA LYS A 347 8.25 -4.86 -18.26
C LYS A 347 7.49 -5.89 -19.09
N THR A 348 7.45 -5.77 -20.43
CA THR A 348 6.92 -6.81 -21.33
C THR A 348 7.58 -8.15 -21.03
N ILE A 349 6.75 -9.19 -20.88
CA ILE A 349 7.18 -10.56 -20.57
C ILE A 349 7.20 -11.38 -21.87
N TYR A 350 8.33 -12.03 -22.12
CA TYR A 350 8.56 -12.94 -23.24
C TYR A 350 8.55 -14.37 -22.71
N GLY A 351 7.72 -15.23 -23.29
CA GLY A 351 7.49 -16.59 -22.78
C GLY A 351 6.48 -16.62 -21.63
N VAL A 352 6.48 -17.72 -20.87
CA VAL A 352 5.57 -17.91 -19.73
C VAL A 352 6.36 -17.71 -18.45
N LYS A 353 6.10 -16.60 -17.75
CA LYS A 353 6.71 -16.32 -16.44
C LYS A 353 6.21 -17.32 -15.41
N THR A 354 7.15 -17.86 -14.64
CA THR A 354 6.89 -18.70 -13.49
C THR A 354 7.74 -18.26 -12.30
N GLY A 355 7.27 -18.57 -11.10
CA GLY A 355 7.98 -18.21 -9.87
C GLY A 355 8.65 -19.41 -9.21
N ASN A 356 9.15 -19.14 -8.00
CA ASN A 356 9.83 -20.10 -7.15
C ASN A 356 8.97 -20.53 -5.95
N GLN A 357 7.65 -20.28 -5.94
CA GLN A 357 6.75 -20.73 -4.86
C GLN A 357 7.01 -22.18 -4.42
N PRO A 358 7.22 -22.46 -3.13
CA PRO A 358 7.38 -23.84 -2.66
C PRO A 358 6.16 -24.72 -2.90
N ALA A 359 6.35 -26.04 -2.84
CA ALA A 359 5.27 -27.01 -2.95
C ALA A 359 4.23 -26.78 -1.83
N GLY A 360 2.94 -26.86 -2.18
CA GLY A 360 1.86 -26.61 -1.23
C GLY A 360 0.49 -26.96 -1.78
N LYS A 361 -0.54 -26.48 -1.10
CA LYS A 361 -1.95 -26.70 -1.43
C LYS A 361 -2.70 -25.37 -1.48
N MET A 362 -3.54 -25.21 -2.49
CA MET A 362 -4.52 -24.13 -2.60
C MET A 362 -5.91 -24.76 -2.63
N GLU A 363 -6.78 -24.36 -1.72
CA GLU A 363 -8.18 -24.79 -1.66
C GLU A 363 -9.11 -23.60 -1.76
N TYR A 364 -10.31 -23.81 -2.28
CA TYR A 364 -11.29 -22.73 -2.39
C TYR A 364 -12.72 -23.26 -2.40
N HIS A 365 -13.63 -22.44 -1.87
CA HIS A 365 -15.06 -22.74 -1.79
C HIS A 365 -15.85 -21.47 -1.43
N VAL A 366 -17.17 -21.52 -1.58
CA VAL A 366 -18.09 -20.44 -1.20
C VAL A 366 -18.56 -20.63 0.24
N ILE A 367 -18.57 -19.54 1.01
CA ILE A 367 -19.16 -19.45 2.35
C ILE A 367 -20.39 -18.53 2.34
N PRO A 368 -21.42 -18.75 3.20
CA PRO A 368 -22.72 -18.09 3.13
C PRO A 368 -22.73 -16.68 3.76
N HIS A 369 -21.66 -15.93 3.61
CA HIS A 369 -21.52 -14.58 4.17
C HIS A 369 -21.07 -13.61 3.09
N SER A 370 -21.55 -12.37 3.17
CA SER A 370 -21.18 -11.28 2.28
C SER A 370 -20.01 -10.48 2.85
N LEU A 371 -19.11 -10.03 1.98
CA LEU A 371 -18.05 -9.10 2.35
C LEU A 371 -18.60 -7.68 2.50
N PRO A 372 -18.02 -6.84 3.37
CA PRO A 372 -18.28 -5.40 3.38
C PRO A 372 -18.07 -4.80 1.97
N GLY A 373 -19.06 -4.08 1.47
CA GLY A 373 -19.04 -3.52 0.10
C GLY A 373 -19.62 -4.42 -0.99
N HIS A 374 -19.97 -5.68 -0.68
CA HIS A 374 -20.54 -6.65 -1.61
C HIS A 374 -21.79 -7.37 -1.03
N PRO A 375 -22.87 -6.64 -0.71
CA PRO A 375 -24.05 -7.17 -0.01
C PRO A 375 -24.91 -8.13 -0.85
N ASP A 376 -24.72 -8.11 -2.17
CA ASP A 376 -25.49 -8.84 -3.18
C ASP A 376 -24.95 -10.23 -3.48
N CYS A 377 -23.75 -10.57 -2.99
CA CYS A 377 -23.14 -11.86 -3.23
C CYS A 377 -22.54 -12.48 -1.96
N LYS A 378 -22.25 -13.79 -2.06
CA LYS A 378 -21.54 -14.56 -1.02
C LYS A 378 -20.03 -14.30 -1.13
N THR A 379 -19.24 -15.08 -0.39
CA THR A 379 -17.78 -14.96 -0.40
C THR A 379 -17.13 -16.25 -0.88
N ILE A 380 -16.19 -16.12 -1.80
CA ILE A 380 -15.20 -17.15 -2.12
C ILE A 380 -14.09 -17.06 -1.06
N ARG A 381 -13.90 -18.13 -0.29
CA ARG A 381 -12.77 -18.28 0.63
C ARG A 381 -11.69 -19.11 -0.04
N ILE A 382 -10.50 -18.55 -0.18
CA ILE A 382 -9.29 -19.23 -0.65
C ILE A 382 -8.43 -19.57 0.56
N ILE A 383 -7.84 -20.77 0.58
CA ILE A 383 -7.00 -21.27 1.66
C ILE A 383 -5.70 -21.77 1.05
N TYR A 384 -4.61 -21.08 1.34
CA TYR A 384 -3.28 -21.54 0.99
C TYR A 384 -2.67 -22.28 2.18
N ASN A 385 -1.97 -23.38 1.91
CA ASN A 385 -1.19 -24.11 2.90
C ASN A 385 0.16 -24.53 2.30
N VAL A 386 1.23 -23.88 2.75
CA VAL A 386 2.60 -24.18 2.34
C VAL A 386 3.37 -24.64 3.58
N PRO A 387 3.84 -25.90 3.64
CA PRO A 387 4.66 -26.38 4.75
C PRO A 387 6.09 -25.82 4.68
N PRO A 388 6.81 -25.74 5.82
CA PRO A 388 8.25 -25.47 5.81
C PRO A 388 9.00 -26.59 5.09
N GLY A 389 10.21 -26.31 4.62
CA GLY A 389 11.00 -27.28 3.85
C GLY A 389 12.43 -26.85 3.60
N LEU A 390 13.07 -27.52 2.64
CA LEU A 390 14.42 -27.17 2.18
C LEU A 390 14.33 -26.37 0.87
N GLN A 391 15.22 -25.41 0.74
CA GLN A 391 15.32 -24.53 -0.41
C GLN A 391 15.85 -25.29 -1.64
N GLY A 392 15.17 -25.13 -2.78
CA GLY A 392 15.59 -25.68 -4.06
C GLY A 392 16.69 -24.86 -4.73
N PRO A 393 17.23 -25.32 -5.88
CA PRO A 393 18.22 -24.58 -6.66
C PRO A 393 17.76 -23.19 -7.13
N GLU A 394 16.45 -22.96 -7.20
CA GLU A 394 15.82 -21.70 -7.59
C GLU A 394 15.64 -20.69 -6.45
N HIS A 395 15.96 -21.07 -5.22
CA HIS A 395 15.81 -20.22 -4.03
C HIS A 395 17.12 -19.52 -3.66
N PRO A 396 17.08 -18.47 -2.82
CA PRO A 396 18.26 -17.69 -2.45
C PRO A 396 19.41 -18.51 -1.84
N ASN A 397 19.08 -19.51 -1.01
CA ASN A 397 20.07 -20.34 -0.32
C ASN A 397 19.77 -21.84 -0.53
N PRO A 398 20.12 -22.41 -1.71
CA PRO A 398 19.83 -23.82 -2.01
C PRO A 398 20.34 -24.78 -0.93
N GLY A 399 19.50 -25.74 -0.53
CA GLY A 399 19.80 -26.72 0.51
C GLY A 399 19.55 -26.25 1.94
N LYS A 400 19.44 -24.94 2.21
CA LYS A 400 19.09 -24.45 3.55
C LYS A 400 17.59 -24.64 3.83
N PRO A 401 17.18 -24.77 5.11
CA PRO A 401 15.77 -24.72 5.47
C PRO A 401 15.13 -23.38 5.11
N PHE A 402 13.82 -23.39 4.89
CA PHE A 402 12.98 -22.20 4.92
C PHE A 402 11.79 -22.40 5.88
N THR A 403 11.37 -21.33 6.56
CA THR A 403 10.19 -21.35 7.45
C THR A 403 8.92 -20.95 6.68
N ALA A 404 7.74 -21.32 7.21
CA ALA A 404 6.46 -20.96 6.62
C ALA A 404 5.49 -20.47 7.70
N ARG A 405 5.43 -19.15 7.92
CA ARG A 405 4.64 -18.53 9.00
C ARG A 405 3.20 -18.23 8.59
N GLY A 406 2.29 -18.44 9.54
CA GLY A 406 0.88 -18.04 9.41
C GLY A 406 0.05 -18.88 8.43
N PHE A 407 0.50 -20.08 8.07
CA PHE A 407 -0.30 -21.03 7.29
C PHE A 407 -1.18 -21.90 8.20
N PRO A 408 -2.40 -22.28 7.79
CA PRO A 408 -3.03 -21.91 6.52
C PRO A 408 -3.42 -20.42 6.44
N ARG A 409 -3.16 -19.79 5.29
CA ARG A 409 -3.53 -18.40 5.03
C ARG A 409 -4.90 -18.37 4.37
N HIS A 410 -5.83 -17.65 5.00
CA HIS A 410 -7.19 -17.46 4.50
C HIS A 410 -7.30 -16.14 3.75
N CYS A 411 -7.88 -16.17 2.56
CA CYS A 411 -8.13 -15.01 1.72
C CYS A 411 -9.57 -14.99 1.21
N TYR A 412 -10.07 -13.81 0.87
CA TYR A 412 -11.47 -13.63 0.53
C TYR A 412 -11.66 -12.83 -0.75
N LEU A 413 -12.60 -13.28 -1.59
CA LEU A 413 -13.11 -12.56 -2.76
C LEU A 413 -14.64 -12.59 -2.73
N PRO A 414 -15.34 -11.57 -3.25
CA PRO A 414 -16.78 -11.66 -3.46
C PRO A 414 -17.11 -12.75 -4.49
N ASP A 415 -18.18 -13.52 -4.29
CA ASP A 415 -18.68 -14.50 -5.26
C ASP A 415 -19.50 -13.84 -6.37
N SER A 416 -18.88 -12.84 -7.02
CA SER A 416 -19.39 -12.14 -8.19
C SER A 416 -18.72 -12.68 -9.46
N GLU A 417 -19.17 -12.23 -10.63
CA GLU A 417 -18.52 -12.58 -11.90
C GLU A 417 -17.05 -12.15 -11.94
N ARG A 418 -16.77 -10.90 -11.53
CA ARG A 418 -15.40 -10.38 -11.39
C ARG A 418 -14.59 -11.18 -10.37
N GLY A 419 -15.16 -11.51 -9.21
CA GLY A 419 -14.45 -12.30 -8.21
C GLY A 419 -14.10 -13.71 -8.69
N ARG A 420 -15.02 -14.37 -9.42
CA ARG A 420 -14.73 -15.65 -10.08
C ARG A 420 -13.69 -15.54 -11.19
N LYS A 421 -13.66 -14.42 -11.93
CA LYS A 421 -12.60 -14.13 -12.90
C LYS A 421 -11.24 -14.02 -12.23
N VAL A 422 -11.13 -13.26 -11.14
CA VAL A 422 -9.91 -13.16 -10.33
C VAL A 422 -9.48 -14.55 -9.83
N LEU A 423 -10.41 -15.35 -9.31
CA LEU A 423 -10.11 -16.71 -8.87
C LEU A 423 -9.49 -17.58 -9.98
N ARG A 424 -10.04 -17.56 -11.21
CA ARG A 424 -9.44 -18.30 -12.35
C ARG A 424 -7.99 -17.91 -12.58
N LEU A 425 -7.70 -16.61 -12.60
CA LEU A 425 -6.35 -16.11 -12.83
C LEU A 425 -5.40 -16.41 -11.65
N LEU A 426 -5.91 -16.42 -10.42
CA LEU A 426 -5.14 -16.88 -9.25
C LEU A 426 -4.80 -18.37 -9.31
N LEU A 427 -5.67 -19.22 -9.88
CA LEU A 427 -5.34 -20.64 -10.11
C LEU A 427 -4.19 -20.78 -11.12
N VAL A 428 -4.23 -20.02 -12.21
CA VAL A 428 -3.11 -19.94 -13.17
C VAL A 428 -1.84 -19.44 -12.48
N ALA A 429 -1.93 -18.39 -11.66
CA ALA A 429 -0.79 -17.85 -10.90
C ALA A 429 -0.20 -18.90 -9.95
N TRP A 430 -1.06 -19.66 -9.26
CA TRP A 430 -0.66 -20.73 -8.37
C TRP A 430 0.06 -21.86 -9.12
N ASP A 431 -0.48 -22.30 -10.26
CA ASP A 431 0.11 -23.33 -11.11
C ASP A 431 1.43 -22.86 -11.75
N ARG A 432 1.55 -21.55 -12.02
CA ARG A 432 2.79 -20.87 -12.44
C ARG A 432 3.72 -20.52 -11.27
N ARG A 433 3.42 -20.93 -10.03
CA ARG A 433 4.27 -20.71 -8.83
C ARG A 433 4.50 -19.22 -8.49
N LEU A 434 3.53 -18.35 -8.72
CA LEU A 434 3.66 -16.89 -8.61
C LEU A 434 3.00 -16.26 -7.38
N ILE A 435 2.25 -17.01 -6.55
CA ILE A 435 1.55 -16.41 -5.38
C ILE A 435 2.50 -16.16 -4.20
N PHE A 436 3.45 -17.08 -3.98
CA PHE A 436 4.45 -16.96 -2.93
C PHE A 436 5.88 -17.09 -3.47
N SER A 437 6.84 -16.67 -2.64
CA SER A 437 8.28 -16.84 -2.88
C SER A 437 8.97 -17.20 -1.55
N VAL A 438 10.25 -17.56 -1.61
CA VAL A 438 11.14 -17.64 -0.44
C VAL A 438 12.02 -16.41 -0.42
N GLY A 439 11.96 -15.65 0.67
CA GLY A 439 12.72 -14.40 0.80
C GLY A 439 12.70 -13.86 2.22
N THR A 440 12.79 -12.54 2.34
CA THR A 440 12.78 -11.83 3.62
C THR A 440 11.40 -11.22 3.87
N SER A 441 10.81 -11.52 5.03
CA SER A 441 9.52 -10.98 5.44
C SER A 441 9.60 -9.47 5.67
N SER A 442 8.76 -8.69 4.99
CA SER A 442 8.66 -7.24 5.19
C SER A 442 8.08 -6.85 6.56
N THR A 443 7.28 -7.71 7.17
CA THR A 443 6.63 -7.43 8.46
C THR A 443 7.49 -7.83 9.66
N THR A 444 8.31 -8.86 9.53
CA THR A 444 9.11 -9.41 10.66
C THR A 444 10.62 -9.33 10.45
N GLY A 445 11.10 -9.10 9.23
CA GLY A 445 12.53 -9.15 8.88
C GLY A 445 13.11 -10.57 8.83
N GLU A 446 12.31 -11.63 9.05
CA GLU A 446 12.77 -13.03 9.00
C GLU A 446 13.20 -13.37 7.57
N SER A 447 14.47 -13.77 7.38
CA SER A 447 14.99 -14.30 6.12
C SER A 447 14.62 -15.77 5.93
N ASP A 448 14.80 -16.28 4.71
CA ASP A 448 14.58 -17.68 4.39
C ASP A 448 13.16 -18.15 4.80
N THR A 449 12.14 -17.32 4.53
CA THR A 449 10.76 -17.60 4.89
C THR A 449 9.81 -17.43 3.70
N VAL A 450 8.65 -18.10 3.76
CA VAL A 450 7.61 -17.99 2.73
C VAL A 450 6.90 -16.64 2.83
N ILE A 451 7.03 -15.83 1.78
CA ILE A 451 6.46 -14.49 1.64
C ILE A 451 5.46 -14.42 0.48
N TRP A 452 4.54 -13.45 0.54
CA TRP A 452 3.70 -13.10 -0.62
C TRP A 452 4.57 -12.58 -1.78
N ASN A 453 4.12 -12.76 -3.02
CA ASN A 453 4.86 -12.35 -4.21
C ASN A 453 3.97 -11.48 -5.12
N GLU A 454 4.09 -10.16 -5.00
CA GLU A 454 3.56 -9.13 -5.93
C GLU A 454 2.06 -9.17 -6.28
N VAL A 455 1.28 -10.12 -5.76
CA VAL A 455 -0.18 -10.26 -5.97
C VAL A 455 -0.88 -10.20 -4.62
N HIS A 456 -1.57 -9.09 -4.36
CA HIS A 456 -2.17 -8.79 -3.08
C HIS A 456 -3.46 -9.57 -2.84
N HIS A 457 -3.58 -10.09 -1.62
CA HIS A 457 -4.74 -10.84 -1.16
C HIS A 457 -5.40 -10.13 0.03
N LYS A 458 -6.72 -10.23 0.12
CA LYS A 458 -7.47 -9.75 1.29
C LYS A 458 -7.58 -10.85 2.33
N THR A 459 -6.90 -10.68 3.45
CA THR A 459 -6.78 -11.65 4.55
C THR A 459 -7.66 -11.31 5.75
N GLU A 460 -8.30 -10.14 5.74
CA GLU A 460 -9.26 -9.67 6.75
C GLU A 460 -10.68 -9.67 6.17
N PHE A 461 -11.61 -10.39 6.81
CA PHE A 461 -12.95 -10.64 6.26
C PHE A 461 -13.92 -9.46 6.42
N GLY A 462 -14.09 -8.97 7.65
CA GLY A 462 -15.22 -8.11 8.04
C GLY A 462 -14.87 -6.66 8.35
N SER A 463 -13.62 -6.27 8.17
CA SER A 463 -13.12 -4.91 8.37
C SER A 463 -11.88 -4.68 7.48
N ASN A 464 -11.28 -3.49 7.52
CA ASN A 464 -10.06 -3.17 6.77
C ASN A 464 -9.03 -2.42 7.64
N LEU A 465 -8.90 -2.82 8.91
CA LEU A 465 -8.03 -2.12 9.86
C LEU A 465 -6.54 -2.39 9.61
N THR A 466 -6.20 -3.49 8.94
CA THR A 466 -4.81 -3.78 8.57
C THR A 466 -4.44 -3.29 7.17
N GLY A 467 -5.38 -2.67 6.44
CA GLY A 467 -5.24 -2.35 5.01
C GLY A 467 -5.40 -3.56 4.07
N HIS A 468 -5.59 -4.77 4.62
CA HIS A 468 -5.70 -6.03 3.87
C HIS A 468 -7.10 -6.65 3.96
N GLY A 469 -8.13 -5.83 4.14
CA GLY A 469 -9.52 -6.27 4.24
C GLY A 469 -10.50 -5.47 3.40
N PHE A 470 -11.76 -5.47 3.84
CA PHE A 470 -12.92 -4.90 3.13
C PHE A 470 -13.67 -3.90 4.02
N PRO A 471 -14.35 -2.88 3.46
CA PRO A 471 -14.56 -2.64 2.02
C PRO A 471 -13.31 -2.07 1.34
N ASP A 472 -13.12 -2.45 0.08
CA ASP A 472 -12.10 -1.91 -0.81
C ASP A 472 -12.64 -1.96 -2.25
N PRO A 473 -13.19 -0.85 -2.78
CA PRO A 473 -13.73 -0.81 -4.13
C PRO A 473 -12.71 -1.06 -5.24
N GLY A 474 -11.43 -0.76 -5.00
CA GLY A 474 -10.36 -0.88 -6.00
C GLY A 474 -9.69 -2.26 -6.03
N HIS A 475 -9.90 -3.09 -5.01
CA HIS A 475 -9.18 -4.35 -4.84
C HIS A 475 -9.21 -5.26 -6.08
N LEU A 476 -10.39 -5.49 -6.66
CA LEU A 476 -10.53 -6.42 -7.78
C LEU A 476 -9.89 -5.90 -9.06
N ASP A 477 -9.79 -4.58 -9.27
CA ASP A 477 -9.08 -4.01 -10.43
C ASP A 477 -7.57 -4.07 -10.21
N ASN A 478 -7.12 -3.70 -9.01
CA ASN A 478 -5.71 -3.72 -8.65
C ASN A 478 -5.12 -5.14 -8.77
N VAL A 479 -5.80 -6.16 -8.24
CA VAL A 479 -5.31 -7.55 -8.32
C VAL A 479 -5.29 -8.08 -9.76
N LEU A 480 -6.22 -7.63 -10.63
CA LEU A 480 -6.19 -7.98 -12.05
C LEU A 480 -4.98 -7.36 -12.75
N GLU A 481 -4.65 -6.10 -12.45
CA GLU A 481 -3.46 -5.45 -13.02
C GLU A 481 -2.16 -6.06 -12.48
N GLU A 482 -2.12 -6.42 -11.20
CA GLU A 482 -0.99 -7.15 -10.60
C GLU A 482 -0.77 -8.50 -11.28
N LEU A 483 -1.84 -9.28 -11.50
CA LEU A 483 -1.78 -10.54 -12.25
C LEU A 483 -1.32 -10.31 -13.69
N ARG A 484 -1.82 -9.27 -14.35
CA ARG A 484 -1.40 -8.88 -15.70
C ARG A 484 0.10 -8.52 -15.75
N ALA A 485 0.60 -7.80 -14.74
CA ALA A 485 2.01 -7.47 -14.58
C ALA A 485 2.89 -8.70 -14.34
N GLN A 486 2.33 -9.80 -13.82
CA GLN A 486 2.98 -11.11 -13.75
C GLN A 486 2.85 -11.94 -15.05
N GLY A 487 2.23 -11.39 -16.10
CA GLY A 487 2.04 -12.07 -17.39
C GLY A 487 0.90 -13.07 -17.38
N ILE A 488 -0.11 -12.87 -16.52
CA ILE A 488 -1.31 -13.68 -16.43
C ILE A 488 -2.46 -12.86 -16.99
N ILE A 489 -2.94 -13.25 -18.17
CA ILE A 489 -3.99 -12.54 -18.90
C ILE A 489 -5.27 -13.38 -18.99
N GLU A 490 -6.37 -12.77 -19.41
CA GLU A 490 -7.69 -13.41 -19.44
C GLU A 490 -7.73 -14.70 -20.27
N ASP A 491 -6.99 -14.72 -21.38
CA ASP A 491 -6.88 -15.88 -22.26
C ASP A 491 -6.29 -17.11 -21.55
N ASP A 492 -5.40 -16.89 -20.57
CA ASP A 492 -4.84 -17.98 -19.76
C ASP A 492 -5.91 -18.68 -18.91
N GLY A 493 -6.95 -17.94 -18.50
CA GLY A 493 -8.07 -18.46 -17.72
C GLY A 493 -9.15 -19.16 -18.55
N LEU A 494 -9.14 -18.99 -19.88
CA LEU A 494 -10.09 -19.64 -20.80
C LEU A 494 -9.64 -21.03 -21.24
N MET A 495 -8.34 -21.34 -21.12
CA MET A 495 -7.78 -22.67 -21.39
C MET A 495 -8.07 -23.71 -20.29
N GLU A 496 -8.73 -23.31 -19.18
CA GLU A 496 -9.08 -24.19 -18.06
C GLU A 496 -10.50 -24.81 -18.14
N LYS A 497 -11.12 -24.86 -19.33
CA LYS A 497 -12.42 -25.54 -19.51
C LYS A 497 -12.34 -27.05 -19.40
#